data_AF-A0A2G4F6T1-F1
#
_entry.id   AF-A0A2G4F6T1-F1
#
_cell.length_a   1.000
_cell.length_b   1.000
_cell.length_c   1.000
_cell.angle_alpha   90.00
_cell.angle_beta   90.00
_cell.angle_gamma   90.00
#
_symmetry.space_group_name_H-M   'P 1'
#
loop_
_entity.id
_entity.type
_entity.pdbx_description
1 polymer ?
#
loop_
_entity_poly.entity_id
_entity_poly.type
_entity_poly.pdbx_seq_one_letter_code
_entity_poly.pdbx_strand_id
1 'polypeptide(L)'
;MVQNVSPIALLNKINPKRTMTKTEILAALKNLTPEERLEIIETASRMMREEIEEKVQRKAERKRRLRAAAEAAVNDYMPGGALYDLWSPDSEPYFESEEEYLNAGVKANA
;
A
#
# COMPACT_ATOMS: atom_id res chain seq x y z
N MET A 1 -26.32 -34.01 -37.20
CA MET A 1 -26.49 -33.51 -35.82
C MET A 1 -25.80 -32.15 -35.74
N VAL A 2 -26.57 -31.07 -35.80
CA VAL A 2 -26.06 -29.69 -35.78
C VAL A 2 -26.00 -29.26 -34.32
N GLN A 3 -24.80 -29.07 -33.77
CA GLN A 3 -24.63 -28.51 -32.43
C GLN A 3 -24.81 -27.00 -32.51
N ASN A 4 -25.96 -26.53 -32.01
CA ASN A 4 -26.21 -25.12 -31.72
C ASN A 4 -25.29 -24.68 -30.59
N VAL A 5 -24.13 -24.09 -30.95
CA VAL A 5 -23.31 -23.35 -29.99
C VAL A 5 -24.00 -22.02 -29.71
N SER A 6 -24.47 -21.86 -28.48
CA SER A 6 -25.23 -20.69 -28.04
C SER A 6 -24.40 -19.40 -28.16
N PRO A 7 -24.98 -18.27 -28.61
CA PRO A 7 -24.25 -17.00 -28.81
C PRO A 7 -23.76 -16.31 -27.54
N ILE A 8 -24.03 -16.88 -26.36
CA ILE A 8 -23.87 -16.20 -25.05
C ILE A 8 -22.39 -16.10 -24.63
N ALA A 9 -21.49 -16.89 -25.22
CA ALA A 9 -20.05 -16.84 -24.92
C ALA A 9 -19.32 -15.58 -25.42
N LEU A 10 -19.98 -14.71 -26.20
CA LEU A 10 -19.36 -13.53 -26.83
C LEU A 10 -19.63 -12.18 -26.11
N LEU A 11 -20.39 -12.17 -25.01
CA LEU A 11 -20.85 -10.93 -24.38
C LEU A 11 -20.09 -10.48 -23.12
N ASN A 12 -19.02 -11.19 -22.73
CA ASN A 12 -18.13 -10.78 -21.63
C ASN A 12 -16.84 -10.12 -22.13
N LYS A 13 -16.90 -9.37 -23.24
CA LYS A 13 -15.97 -8.25 -23.45
C LYS A 13 -16.38 -7.15 -22.50
N ILE A 14 -15.93 -7.31 -21.25
CA ILE A 14 -15.79 -6.25 -20.26
C ILE A 14 -15.25 -5.03 -21.00
N ASN A 15 -16.09 -4.00 -21.16
CA ASN A 15 -15.63 -2.72 -21.66
C ASN A 15 -14.47 -2.28 -20.75
N PRO A 16 -13.22 -2.21 -21.22
CA PRO A 16 -12.19 -1.59 -20.41
C PRO A 16 -12.67 -0.17 -20.15
N LYS A 17 -12.79 0.20 -18.87
CA LYS A 17 -13.14 1.55 -18.44
C LYS A 17 -12.26 2.52 -19.23
N ARG A 18 -12.82 3.17 -20.26
CA ARG A 18 -12.04 4.06 -21.13
C ARG A 18 -11.62 5.22 -20.26
N THR A 19 -10.35 5.26 -19.89
CA THR A 19 -9.77 6.43 -19.24
C THR A 19 -9.76 7.55 -20.26
N MET A 20 -10.58 8.58 -20.04
CA MET A 20 -10.55 9.77 -20.88
C MET A 20 -9.16 10.41 -20.77
N THR A 21 -8.59 10.72 -21.93
CA THR A 21 -7.31 11.41 -22.03
C THR A 21 -7.46 12.88 -21.63
N LYS A 22 -6.37 13.51 -21.22
CA LYS A 22 -6.37 14.94 -20.85
C LYS A 22 -6.90 15.83 -21.98
N THR A 23 -6.58 15.49 -23.23
CA THR A 23 -7.03 16.22 -24.42
C THR A 23 -8.53 16.09 -24.65
N GLU A 24 -9.12 14.91 -24.42
CA GLU A 24 -10.56 14.69 -24.51
C GLU A 24 -11.32 15.47 -23.43
N ILE A 25 -10.80 15.52 -22.20
CA ILE A 25 -11.39 16.30 -21.10
C ILE A 25 -11.38 17.80 -21.46
N LEU A 26 -10.25 18.31 -21.95
CA LEU A 26 -10.15 19.72 -22.37
C LEU A 26 -11.08 20.03 -23.55
N ALA A 27 -11.23 19.10 -24.49
CA ALA A 27 -12.18 19.25 -25.60
C ALA A 27 -13.62 19.30 -25.09
N ALA A 28 -13.98 18.46 -24.11
CA ALA A 28 -15.31 18.49 -23.49
C ALA A 28 -15.59 19.81 -22.76
N LEU A 29 -14.61 20.32 -21.99
CA LEU A 29 -14.74 21.60 -21.27
C LEU A 29 -14.92 22.81 -22.20
N LYS A 30 -14.38 22.76 -23.42
CA LYS A 30 -14.56 23.83 -24.42
C LYS A 30 -16.01 23.97 -24.89
N ASN A 31 -16.79 22.90 -24.84
CA ASN A 31 -18.19 22.92 -25.25
C ASN A 31 -19.13 23.45 -24.15
N LEU A 32 -18.61 23.72 -22.96
CA LEU A 32 -19.36 24.27 -21.83
C LEU A 32 -19.27 25.79 -21.77
N THR A 33 -20.22 26.39 -21.07
CA THR A 33 -20.18 27.81 -20.72
C THR A 33 -19.03 28.12 -19.75
N PRO A 34 -18.55 29.38 -19.69
CA PRO A 34 -17.58 29.80 -18.69
C PRO A 34 -18.00 29.47 -17.25
N GLU A 35 -19.28 29.61 -16.93
CA GLU A 35 -19.85 29.38 -15.61
C GLU A 35 -19.76 27.89 -15.21
N GLU A 36 -20.18 26.99 -16.10
CA GLU A 36 -20.07 25.54 -15.90
C GLU A 36 -18.62 25.09 -15.77
N ARG A 37 -17.70 25.70 -16.55
CA ARG A 37 -16.27 25.42 -16.40
C ARG A 37 -15.74 25.81 -15.02
N LEU A 38 -16.16 26.96 -14.50
CA LEU A 38 -15.75 27.41 -13.17
C LEU A 38 -16.28 26.46 -12.08
N GLU A 39 -17.53 26.03 -12.18
CA GLU A 39 -18.12 25.06 -11.25
C GLU A 39 -17.35 23.73 -11.23
N ILE A 40 -16.98 23.22 -12.42
CA ILE A 40 -16.17 21.99 -12.53
C ILE A 40 -14.80 22.17 -11.88
N ILE A 41 -14.14 23.30 -12.12
CA ILE A 41 -12.83 23.60 -11.53
C ILE A 41 -12.93 23.68 -10.00
N GLU A 42 -13.96 24.32 -9.46
CA GLU A 42 -14.16 24.40 -8.01
C GLU A 42 -14.40 23.01 -7.41
N THR A 43 -15.28 22.22 -8.02
CA THR A 43 -15.58 20.86 -7.58
C THR A 43 -14.33 19.99 -7.59
N ALA A 44 -13.58 20.00 -8.69
CA ALA A 44 -12.33 19.27 -8.81
C ALA A 44 -11.30 19.72 -7.75
N SER A 45 -11.22 21.03 -7.49
CA SER A 45 -10.33 21.59 -6.47
C SER A 45 -10.72 21.12 -5.06
N ARG A 46 -12.01 21.01 -4.77
CA ARG A 46 -12.52 20.50 -3.48
C ARG A 46 -12.17 19.03 -3.29
N MET A 47 -12.43 18.20 -4.30
CA MET A 47 -12.08 16.77 -4.27
C MET A 47 -10.58 16.56 -4.03
N MET A 48 -9.72 17.35 -4.68
CA MET A 48 -8.27 17.26 -4.47
C MET A 48 -7.87 17.60 -3.03
N ARG A 49 -8.54 18.56 -2.38
CA ARG A 49 -8.28 18.90 -0.98
C ARG A 49 -8.72 17.78 -0.04
N GLU A 50 -9.90 17.21 -0.27
CA GLU A 50 -10.42 16.06 0.49
C GLU A 50 -9.45 14.87 0.40
N GLU A 51 -8.96 14.54 -0.80
CA GLU A 51 -7.97 13.47 -0.99
C GLU A 51 -6.67 13.71 -0.21
N ILE A 52 -6.20 14.96 -0.16
CA ILE A 52 -5.00 15.33 0.61
C ILE A 52 -5.26 15.14 2.10
N GLU A 53 -6.40 15.61 2.59
CA GLU A 53 -6.78 15.48 3.99
C GLU A 53 -6.92 14.01 4.39
N GLU A 54 -7.60 13.19 3.59
CA GLU A 54 -7.71 11.75 3.82
C GLU A 54 -6.36 11.05 3.85
N LYS A 55 -5.40 11.45 3.00
CA LYS A 55 -4.03 10.91 3.05
C LYS A 55 -3.35 11.23 4.37
N VAL A 56 -3.53 12.45 4.88
CA VAL A 56 -2.99 12.86 6.18
C VAL A 56 -3.61 12.04 7.31
N GLN A 57 -4.95 11.89 7.31
CA GLN A 57 -5.66 11.10 8.32
C GLN A 57 -5.24 9.63 8.29
N ARG A 58 -5.15 9.01 7.10
CA ARG A 58 -4.66 7.63 6.95
C ARG A 58 -3.24 7.46 7.47
N LYS A 59 -2.35 8.43 7.22
CA LYS A 59 -0.97 8.40 7.73
C LYS A 59 -0.94 8.49 9.26
N ALA A 60 -1.74 9.37 9.86
CA ALA A 60 -1.86 9.50 11.30
C ALA A 60 -2.39 8.21 11.96
N GLU A 61 -3.46 7.65 11.41
CA GLU A 61 -4.05 6.39 11.89
C GLU A 61 -3.08 5.21 11.74
N ARG A 62 -2.36 5.11 10.61
CA ARG A 62 -1.31 4.11 10.44
C ARG A 62 -0.24 4.24 11.52
N LYS A 63 0.22 5.45 11.82
CA LYS A 63 1.20 5.70 12.89
C LYS A 63 0.67 5.27 14.25
N ARG A 64 -0.60 5.57 14.55
CA ARG A 64 -1.26 5.17 15.80
C ARG A 64 -1.31 3.65 15.95
N ARG A 65 -1.71 2.93 14.90
CA ARG A 65 -1.77 1.45 14.91
C ARG A 65 -0.39 0.82 15.09
N LEU A 66 0.62 1.33 14.39
CA LEU A 66 2.00 0.84 14.53
C LEU A 66 2.51 1.05 15.96
N ARG A 67 2.21 2.20 16.56
CA ARG A 67 2.57 2.47 17.96
C ARG A 67 1.89 1.47 18.91
N ALA A 68 0.59 1.27 18.76
CA ALA A 68 -0.15 0.32 19.61
C ALA A 68 0.37 -1.12 19.44
N ALA A 69 0.70 -1.53 18.22
CA ALA A 69 1.30 -2.84 17.96
C ALA A 69 2.69 -2.98 18.58
N ALA A 70 3.52 -1.94 18.48
CA ALA A 70 4.84 -1.92 19.13
C ALA A 70 4.71 -2.00 20.66
N GLU A 71 3.80 -1.23 21.25
CA GLU A 71 3.51 -1.25 22.70
C GLU A 71 3.02 -2.63 23.16
N ALA A 72 2.16 -3.29 22.37
CA ALA A 72 1.70 -4.65 22.67
C ALA A 72 2.82 -5.70 22.57
N ALA A 73 3.74 -5.53 21.63
CA ALA A 73 4.85 -6.45 21.41
C ALA A 73 5.99 -6.32 22.44
N VAL A 74 6.02 -5.25 23.26
CA VAL A 74 7.12 -5.01 24.22
C VAL A 74 7.41 -6.22 25.09
N ASN A 75 6.36 -6.89 25.59
CA ASN A 75 6.52 -8.05 26.48
C ASN A 75 7.23 -9.22 25.80
N ASP A 76 7.07 -9.38 24.49
CA ASP A 76 7.73 -10.45 23.74
C ASP A 76 9.25 -10.26 23.69
N TYR A 77 9.72 -9.01 23.79
CA TYR A 77 11.14 -8.64 23.79
C TYR A 77 11.73 -8.45 25.19
N MET A 78 10.94 -8.55 26.26
CA MET A 78 11.41 -8.46 27.65
C MET A 78 11.89 -9.83 28.15
N PRO A 79 12.72 -9.90 29.22
CA PRO A 79 13.18 -11.18 29.78
C PRO A 79 12.02 -12.16 30.05
N GLY A 80 12.12 -13.37 29.48
CA GLY A 80 11.06 -14.40 29.53
C GLY A 80 10.00 -14.29 28.43
N GLY A 81 10.09 -13.28 27.56
CA GLY A 81 9.30 -13.12 26.35
C GLY A 81 9.81 -14.01 25.20
N ALA A 82 8.94 -14.30 24.24
CA ALA A 82 9.21 -15.26 23.17
C ALA A 82 10.34 -14.85 22.21
N LEU A 83 10.70 -13.56 22.17
CA LEU A 83 11.71 -13.00 21.29
C LEU A 83 12.94 -12.47 22.04
N TYR A 84 12.97 -12.61 23.37
CA TYR A 84 14.06 -12.09 24.20
C TYR A 84 15.41 -12.67 23.79
N ASP A 85 15.50 -13.99 23.61
CA ASP A 85 16.77 -14.66 23.30
C ASP A 85 17.35 -14.27 21.93
N LEU A 86 16.51 -13.79 21.00
CA LEU A 86 16.95 -13.34 19.68
C LEU A 86 17.48 -11.90 19.67
N TRP A 87 17.07 -11.08 20.63
CA TRP A 87 17.36 -9.63 20.65
C TRP A 87 18.07 -9.16 21.92
N SER A 88 18.30 -10.05 22.87
CA SER A 88 19.05 -9.77 24.10
C SER A 88 20.48 -9.35 23.75
N PRO A 89 21.10 -8.43 24.51
CA PRO A 89 22.54 -8.16 24.38
C PRO A 89 23.43 -9.39 24.59
N ASP A 90 22.89 -10.42 25.27
CA ASP A 90 23.55 -11.70 25.50
C ASP A 90 23.27 -12.73 24.38
N SER A 91 22.49 -12.38 23.36
CA SER A 91 22.22 -13.25 22.22
C SER A 91 23.49 -13.48 21.39
N GLU A 92 23.50 -14.54 20.60
CA GLU A 92 24.58 -14.74 19.63
C GLU A 92 24.71 -13.52 18.71
N PRO A 93 25.94 -13.12 18.35
CA PRO A 93 26.14 -11.99 17.44
C PRO A 93 25.43 -12.24 16.12
N TYR A 94 24.74 -11.22 15.61
CA TYR A 94 24.17 -11.26 14.27
C TYR A 94 25.27 -10.99 13.24
N PHE A 95 25.35 -11.82 12.20
CA PHE A 95 26.30 -11.66 11.10
C PHE A 95 25.54 -11.42 9.80
N GLU A 96 26.02 -10.48 8.97
CA GLU A 96 25.33 -10.12 7.72
C GLU A 96 25.59 -11.13 6.60
N SER A 97 26.64 -11.94 6.73
CA SER A 97 27.00 -12.98 5.77
C SER A 97 27.66 -14.19 6.44
N GLU A 98 27.61 -15.34 5.76
CA GLU A 98 28.23 -16.58 6.20
C GLU A 98 29.76 -16.49 6.25
N GLU A 99 30.38 -15.73 5.35
CA GLU A 99 31.82 -15.48 5.37
C GLU A 99 32.26 -14.71 6.63
N GLU A 100 31.44 -13.76 7.09
CA GLU A 100 31.69 -13.01 8.34
C GLU A 100 31.57 -13.90 9.57
N TYR A 101 30.54 -14.76 9.61
CA TYR A 101 30.35 -15.76 10.66
C TYR A 101 31.55 -16.71 10.79
N LEU A 102 32.02 -17.26 9.66
CA LEU A 102 33.16 -18.18 9.62
C LEU A 102 34.48 -17.50 10.02
N ASN A 103 34.66 -16.22 9.67
CA ASN A 103 35.85 -15.46 10.03
C ASN A 103 35.85 -15.00 11.50
N ALA A 104 34.69 -14.90 12.14
CA ALA A 104 34.57 -14.46 13.54
C ALA A 104 35.11 -15.47 14.56
N GLY A 105 35.44 -16.70 14.14
CA GLY A 105 36.12 -17.68 14.99
C GLY A 105 35.32 -18.12 16.22
N VAL A 106 33.98 -18.05 16.15
CA VAL A 106 33.08 -18.46 17.23
C VAL A 106 33.25 -19.97 17.44
N LYS A 107 33.86 -20.36 18.56
CA LYS A 107 33.98 -21.77 18.93
C LYS A 107 32.61 -22.26 19.36
N ALA A 108 32.00 -23.13 18.57
CA ALA A 108 30.83 -23.88 19.00
C ALA A 108 31.18 -24.63 20.30
N ASN A 109 30.40 -24.41 21.36
CA ASN A 109 30.54 -25.20 22.57
C ASN A 109 30.18 -26.66 22.22
N ALA A 110 31.18 -27.54 22.32
CA ALA A 110 31.06 -28.98 22.13
C ALA A 110 30.45 -29.65 23.36
#